data_AF-A0A1C3KK10-F1
#
_entry.id   AF-A0A1C3KK10-F1
#
_cell.length_a   1.000
_cell.length_b   1.000
_cell.length_c   1.000
_cell.angle_alpha   90.00
_cell.angle_beta   90.00
_cell.angle_gamma   90.00
#
_symmetry.space_group_name_H-M   'P 1'
#
loop_
_entity.id
_entity.type
_entity.pdbx_description
1 polymer ?
#
loop_
_entity_poly.entity_id
_entity_poly.type
_entity_poly.pdbx_seq_one_letter_code
_entity_poly.pdbx_strand_id
1 'polypeptide(L)'
;MSAGISENDLPSVKFENELKKNTNYYEFEDYRKGITSEDSIDIWITNFKKKAGQYLTDSYNNSSFNKEKRCNDFNSLITNTINKLFSLSYGVGNAHKRVEDIKQWRKSYFSDNPKFMCNEEKQYESDDIKTLDNFCEDSAFIKENRNNIKRKVDCDNINNNMSSRKTQLRRIHNMNARGGGTLEIDNHCNTGNLEILYSSINCNSIIENESRSDSVHNAADTLQMRHGSSYLNERSPHDESSPTTGESGKNNTIALASLPVLGILIISFLFYRYTPFRSKFHEYFRNKQDISINENDEVIEQMLSGTLQYNDIHSENMQYNLSYQTFQN
;
A
#
# COMPACT_ATOMS: atom_id res chain seq x y z
N MET A 1 35.17 -11.86 -11.89
CA MET A 1 34.35 -10.92 -12.67
C MET A 1 33.09 -10.66 -11.86
N SER A 2 32.76 -9.40 -11.55
CA SER A 2 31.47 -9.10 -10.91
C SER A 2 30.36 -9.44 -11.89
N ALA A 3 29.34 -10.14 -11.43
CA ALA A 3 28.09 -10.28 -12.18
C ALA A 3 27.58 -8.88 -12.57
N GLY A 4 27.04 -8.76 -13.79
CA GLY A 4 26.40 -7.53 -14.24
C GLY A 4 25.14 -7.22 -13.43
N ILE A 5 24.78 -5.95 -13.34
CA ILE A 5 23.57 -5.49 -12.64
C ILE A 5 22.33 -5.90 -13.42
N SER A 6 21.38 -6.51 -12.70
CA SER A 6 20.05 -6.90 -13.16
C SER A 6 18.95 -6.11 -12.45
N GLU A 7 17.69 -6.31 -12.87
CA GLU A 7 16.52 -5.75 -12.18
C GLU A 7 16.45 -6.14 -10.70
N ASN A 8 16.89 -7.35 -10.34
CA ASN A 8 16.89 -7.82 -8.96
C ASN A 8 17.94 -7.13 -8.08
N ASP A 9 18.89 -6.43 -8.70
CA ASP A 9 19.92 -5.66 -8.00
C ASP A 9 19.49 -4.21 -7.75
N LEU A 10 18.34 -3.79 -8.30
CA LEU A 10 17.74 -2.49 -7.98
C LEU A 10 17.44 -2.42 -6.47
N PRO A 11 17.89 -1.37 -5.75
CA PRO A 11 17.79 -1.33 -4.30
C PRO A 11 16.38 -1.56 -3.75
N SER A 12 15.35 -0.98 -4.39
CA SER A 12 13.97 -1.14 -3.91
C SER A 12 13.48 -2.59 -4.06
N VAL A 13 13.76 -3.22 -5.21
CA VAL A 13 13.40 -4.61 -5.53
C VAL A 13 14.15 -5.58 -4.62
N LYS A 14 15.46 -5.39 -4.51
CA LYS A 14 16.34 -6.23 -3.69
C LYS A 14 15.90 -6.21 -2.24
N PHE A 15 15.70 -5.02 -1.68
CA PHE A 15 15.31 -4.87 -0.29
C PHE A 15 13.92 -5.48 -0.02
N GLU A 16 12.92 -5.20 -0.87
CA GLU A 16 11.58 -5.78 -0.69
C GLU A 16 11.63 -7.31 -0.73
N ASN A 17 12.35 -7.89 -1.68
CA ASN A 17 12.50 -9.33 -1.80
C ASN A 17 13.22 -9.94 -0.59
N GLU A 18 14.33 -9.33 -0.16
CA GLU A 18 15.06 -9.77 1.03
C GLU A 18 14.19 -9.67 2.28
N LEU A 19 13.49 -8.56 2.47
CA LEU A 19 12.62 -8.35 3.62
C LEU A 19 11.49 -9.38 3.63
N LYS A 20 10.77 -9.57 2.53
CA LYS A 20 9.67 -10.56 2.44
C LYS A 20 10.17 -11.99 2.63
N LYS A 21 11.29 -12.35 2.00
CA LYS A 21 11.89 -13.68 2.15
C LYS A 21 12.32 -13.95 3.59
N ASN A 22 13.09 -13.05 4.18
CA ASN A 22 13.65 -13.25 5.52
C ASN A 22 12.56 -13.23 6.59
N THR A 23 11.49 -12.43 6.42
CA THR A 23 10.35 -12.40 7.35
C THR A 23 9.31 -13.49 7.10
N ASN A 24 9.49 -14.33 6.08
CA ASN A 24 8.53 -15.36 5.66
C ASN A 24 7.17 -14.78 5.22
N TYR A 25 7.19 -13.59 4.63
CA TYR A 25 5.98 -12.89 4.21
C TYR A 25 5.31 -13.51 2.99
N TYR A 26 6.07 -14.12 2.08
CA TYR A 26 5.51 -14.79 0.89
C TYR A 26 4.51 -15.90 1.26
N GLU A 27 4.78 -16.68 2.30
CA GLU A 27 3.81 -17.68 2.79
C GLU A 27 2.50 -17.03 3.23
N PHE A 28 2.59 -15.87 3.89
CA PHE A 28 1.42 -15.14 4.34
C PHE A 28 0.66 -14.46 3.20
N GLU A 29 1.33 -14.08 2.11
CA GLU A 29 0.68 -13.60 0.88
C GLU A 29 -0.25 -14.65 0.25
N ASP A 30 0.00 -15.94 0.48
CA ASP A 30 -0.84 -17.02 -0.03
C ASP A 30 -2.01 -17.39 0.90
N TYR A 31 -2.07 -16.85 2.12
CA TYR A 31 -3.16 -17.14 3.05
C TYR A 31 -4.50 -16.58 2.55
N ARG A 32 -5.57 -17.36 2.76
CA ARG A 32 -6.93 -17.06 2.29
C ARG A 32 -7.97 -17.31 3.38
N LYS A 33 -8.90 -16.37 3.51
CA LYS A 33 -10.04 -16.47 4.42
C LYS A 33 -10.86 -17.74 4.13
N GLY A 34 -11.15 -18.51 5.18
CA GLY A 34 -11.93 -19.75 5.08
C GLY A 34 -11.14 -20.98 4.63
N ILE A 35 -9.86 -20.80 4.30
CA ILE A 35 -8.94 -21.90 3.92
C ILE A 35 -7.85 -22.04 4.97
N THR A 36 -7.19 -20.93 5.31
CA THR A 36 -6.13 -20.92 6.32
C THR A 36 -6.75 -21.03 7.71
N SER A 37 -6.22 -21.94 8.54
CA SER A 37 -6.64 -22.08 9.94
C SER A 37 -6.14 -20.90 10.79
N GLU A 38 -6.88 -20.59 11.85
CA GLU A 38 -6.50 -19.55 12.81
C GLU A 38 -5.13 -19.86 13.46
N ASP A 39 -4.87 -21.14 13.79
CA ASP A 39 -3.58 -21.58 14.36
C ASP A 39 -2.41 -21.33 13.39
N SER A 40 -2.59 -21.55 12.08
CA SER A 40 -1.56 -21.26 11.08
C SER A 40 -1.23 -19.77 11.00
N ILE A 41 -2.22 -18.90 11.22
CA ILE A 41 -2.01 -17.45 11.29
C ILE A 41 -1.21 -17.09 12.55
N ASP A 42 -1.55 -17.67 13.70
CA ASP A 42 -0.86 -17.40 14.98
C ASP A 42 0.59 -17.92 14.98
N ILE A 43 0.83 -19.08 14.38
CA ILE A 43 2.18 -19.63 14.14
C ILE A 43 2.97 -18.68 13.22
N TRP A 44 2.34 -18.21 12.14
CA TRP A 44 2.99 -17.27 11.23
C TRP A 44 3.37 -15.96 11.93
N ILE A 45 2.47 -15.36 12.73
CA ILE A 45 2.76 -14.14 13.48
C ILE A 45 3.97 -14.32 14.40
N THR A 46 4.02 -15.45 15.12
CA THR A 46 5.15 -15.78 16.00
C THR A 46 6.46 -15.85 15.22
N ASN A 47 6.45 -16.52 14.07
CA ASN A 47 7.62 -16.65 13.21
C ASN A 47 8.03 -15.32 12.57
N PHE A 48 7.06 -14.53 12.11
CA PHE A 48 7.26 -13.21 11.51
C PHE A 48 8.01 -12.29 12.49
N LYS A 49 7.52 -12.17 13.73
CA LYS A 49 8.15 -11.33 14.78
C LYS A 49 9.61 -11.73 15.03
N LYS A 50 9.88 -13.04 15.18
CA LYS A 50 11.23 -13.55 15.40
C LYS A 50 12.15 -13.25 14.22
N LYS A 51 11.73 -13.60 13.01
CA LYS A 51 12.53 -13.48 11.79
C LYS A 51 12.76 -12.01 11.39
N ALA A 52 11.74 -11.16 11.52
CA ALA A 52 11.87 -9.72 11.29
C ALA A 52 12.85 -9.08 12.27
N GLY A 53 12.77 -9.43 13.56
CA GLY A 53 13.74 -8.94 14.54
C GLY A 53 15.19 -9.35 14.22
N GLN A 54 15.40 -10.58 13.74
CA GLN A 54 16.71 -11.04 13.28
C GLN A 54 17.20 -10.26 12.05
N TYR A 55 16.38 -10.20 10.99
CA TYR A 55 16.71 -9.50 9.75
C TYR A 55 17.06 -8.03 9.99
N LEU A 56 16.27 -7.30 10.77
CA LEU A 56 16.53 -5.90 11.09
C LEU A 56 17.86 -5.75 11.84
N THR A 57 18.13 -6.61 12.82
CA THR A 57 19.38 -6.61 13.59
C THR A 57 20.61 -6.84 12.71
N ASP A 58 20.52 -7.79 11.79
CA ASP A 58 21.60 -8.15 10.89
C ASP A 58 21.82 -7.08 9.80
N SER A 59 20.73 -6.58 9.21
CA SER A 59 20.76 -5.57 8.14
C SER A 59 21.31 -4.23 8.60
N TYR A 60 21.15 -3.86 9.88
CA TYR A 60 21.66 -2.59 10.42
C TYR A 60 23.17 -2.42 10.26
N ASN A 61 23.93 -3.52 10.27
CA ASN A 61 25.38 -3.49 10.24
C ASN A 61 25.96 -3.26 8.83
N ASN A 62 25.11 -3.14 7.81
CA ASN A 62 25.53 -2.85 6.44
C ASN A 62 25.54 -1.34 6.17
N SER A 63 26.69 -0.77 5.80
CA SER A 63 26.92 0.68 5.68
C SER A 63 26.23 1.35 4.50
N SER A 64 25.69 0.60 3.54
CA SER A 64 24.96 1.11 2.36
C SER A 64 23.47 1.40 2.62
N PHE A 65 23.03 1.35 3.87
CA PHE A 65 21.63 1.33 4.27
C PHE A 65 21.06 2.75 4.49
N ASN A 66 20.16 3.22 3.62
CA ASN A 66 19.34 4.40 3.89
C ASN A 66 18.33 4.09 5.00
N LYS A 67 18.68 4.41 6.24
CA LYS A 67 17.88 4.05 7.43
C LYS A 67 16.44 4.54 7.37
N GLU A 68 16.21 5.76 6.87
CA GLU A 68 14.87 6.35 6.81
C GLU A 68 13.99 5.62 5.81
N LYS A 69 14.47 5.46 4.57
CA LYS A 69 13.73 4.72 3.55
C LYS A 69 13.38 3.31 4.00
N ARG A 70 14.34 2.61 4.60
CA ARG A 70 14.16 1.21 5.02
C ARG A 70 13.19 1.08 6.18
N CYS A 71 13.13 2.09 7.06
CA CYS A 71 12.07 2.21 8.05
C CYS A 71 10.69 2.38 7.38
N ASN A 72 10.56 3.28 6.40
CA ASN A 72 9.31 3.49 5.67
C ASN A 72 8.85 2.21 4.95
N ASP A 73 9.77 1.49 4.29
CA ASP A 73 9.50 0.21 3.63
C ASP A 73 9.04 -0.86 4.63
N PHE A 74 9.69 -0.96 5.79
CA PHE A 74 9.30 -1.89 6.84
C PHE A 74 7.93 -1.55 7.44
N ASN A 75 7.68 -0.28 7.75
CA ASN A 75 6.38 0.15 8.26
C ASN A 75 5.26 -0.06 7.23
N SER A 76 5.54 0.13 5.94
CA SER A 76 4.61 -0.25 4.86
C SER A 76 4.29 -1.74 4.87
N LEU A 77 5.29 -2.62 5.07
CA LEU A 77 5.06 -4.05 5.22
C LEU A 77 4.17 -4.36 6.43
N ILE A 78 4.39 -3.68 7.56
CA ILE A 78 3.57 -3.84 8.77
C ILE A 78 2.13 -3.41 8.51
N THR A 79 1.91 -2.29 7.82
CA THR A 79 0.57 -1.83 7.44
C THR A 79 -0.13 -2.83 6.52
N ASN A 80 0.57 -3.37 5.52
CA ASN A 80 0.04 -4.43 4.66
C ASN A 80 -0.27 -5.70 5.44
N THR A 81 0.56 -6.05 6.42
CA THR A 81 0.33 -7.18 7.32
C THR A 81 -0.96 -7.01 8.11
N ILE A 82 -1.14 -5.84 8.73
CA ILE A 82 -2.33 -5.51 9.53
C ILE A 82 -3.59 -5.59 8.68
N ASN A 83 -3.59 -4.94 7.51
CA ASN A 83 -4.72 -4.95 6.57
C ASN A 83 -5.08 -6.38 6.16
N LYS A 84 -4.07 -7.20 5.86
CA LYS A 84 -4.28 -8.59 5.50
C LYS A 84 -4.82 -9.43 6.66
N LEU A 85 -4.31 -9.25 7.88
CA LEU A 85 -4.83 -9.95 9.07
C LEU A 85 -6.32 -9.67 9.29
N PHE A 86 -6.76 -8.43 9.12
CA PHE A 86 -8.19 -8.10 9.15
C PHE A 86 -8.97 -8.82 8.04
N SER A 87 -8.41 -8.88 6.82
CA SER A 87 -9.06 -9.56 5.69
C SER A 87 -9.19 -11.07 5.87
N LEU A 88 -8.28 -11.71 6.62
CA LEU A 88 -8.28 -13.16 6.85
C LEU A 88 -9.28 -13.59 7.93
N SER A 89 -9.66 -12.69 8.84
CA SER A 89 -10.44 -13.06 10.01
C SER A 89 -11.96 -13.08 9.77
N TYR A 90 -12.65 -14.01 10.43
CA TYR A 90 -14.10 -14.00 10.59
C TYR A 90 -14.55 -13.29 11.88
N GLY A 91 -13.71 -13.29 12.90
CA GLY A 91 -14.00 -12.74 14.21
C GLY A 91 -13.20 -11.46 14.45
N VAL A 92 -13.91 -10.33 14.53
CA VAL A 92 -13.33 -9.00 14.77
C VAL A 92 -12.39 -8.99 15.98
N GLY A 93 -12.73 -9.74 17.05
CA GLY A 93 -11.89 -9.86 18.25
C GLY A 93 -10.52 -10.50 18.03
N ASN A 94 -10.44 -11.61 17.29
CA ASN A 94 -9.16 -12.29 17.02
C ASN A 94 -8.28 -11.44 16.11
N ALA A 95 -8.87 -10.80 15.10
CA ALA A 95 -8.16 -9.86 14.24
C ALA A 95 -7.52 -8.73 15.04
N HIS A 96 -8.30 -8.08 15.92
CA HIS A 96 -7.79 -7.01 16.77
C HIS A 96 -6.66 -7.50 17.69
N LYS A 97 -6.81 -8.66 18.34
CA LYS A 97 -5.77 -9.20 19.22
C LYS A 97 -4.45 -9.42 18.46
N ARG A 98 -4.50 -10.00 17.26
CA ARG A 98 -3.32 -10.23 16.41
C ARG A 98 -2.67 -8.93 15.94
N VAL A 99 -3.49 -7.96 15.55
CA VAL A 99 -3.00 -6.64 15.10
C VAL A 99 -2.32 -5.90 16.25
N GLU A 100 -2.91 -5.91 17.44
CA GLU A 100 -2.30 -5.28 18.62
C GLU A 100 -1.00 -5.98 19.04
N ASP A 101 -0.93 -7.31 18.94
CA ASP A 101 0.31 -8.06 19.18
C ASP A 101 1.44 -7.63 18.22
N ILE A 102 1.16 -7.48 16.92
CA ILE A 102 2.16 -6.99 15.95
C ILE A 102 2.59 -5.55 16.26
N LYS A 103 1.64 -4.65 16.53
CA LYS A 103 1.94 -3.25 16.86
C LYS A 103 2.79 -3.13 18.12
N GLN A 104 2.41 -3.85 19.18
CA GLN A 104 3.13 -3.83 20.44
C GLN A 104 4.54 -4.40 20.28
N TRP A 105 4.69 -5.54 19.59
CA TRP A 105 6.01 -6.09 19.30
C TRP A 105 6.90 -5.11 18.55
N ARG A 106 6.38 -4.48 17.49
CA ARG A 106 7.12 -3.49 16.69
C ARG A 106 7.57 -2.32 17.56
N LYS A 107 6.66 -1.76 18.36
CA LYS A 107 6.94 -0.64 19.27
C LYS A 107 8.05 -1.00 20.27
N SER A 108 7.95 -2.17 20.90
CA SER A 108 8.98 -2.67 21.81
C SER A 108 10.31 -2.85 21.09
N TYR A 109 10.34 -3.49 19.92
CA TYR A 109 11.56 -3.73 19.17
C TYR A 109 12.33 -2.44 18.84
N PHE A 110 11.65 -1.39 18.36
CA PHE A 110 12.32 -0.13 18.04
C PHE A 110 12.64 0.73 19.26
N SER A 111 11.89 0.57 20.36
CA SER A 111 12.23 1.20 21.64
C SER A 111 13.53 0.61 22.22
N ASP A 112 13.70 -0.71 22.10
CA ASP A 112 14.91 -1.42 22.54
C ASP A 112 16.10 -1.18 21.60
N ASN A 113 15.83 -0.72 20.36
CA ASN A 113 16.84 -0.49 19.34
C ASN A 113 16.73 0.93 18.74
N PRO A 114 16.96 2.01 19.53
CA PRO A 114 16.76 3.39 19.08
C PRO A 114 17.67 3.78 17.90
N LYS A 115 18.78 3.06 17.70
CA LYS A 115 19.72 3.23 16.58
C LYS A 115 19.11 3.11 15.19
N PHE A 116 17.96 2.43 15.05
CA PHE A 116 17.23 2.34 13.79
C PHE A 116 16.48 3.63 13.44
N MET A 117 16.25 4.52 14.41
CA MET A 117 15.50 5.78 14.24
C MET A 117 14.14 5.60 13.54
N CYS A 118 13.52 4.44 13.73
CA CYS A 118 12.30 4.08 13.02
C CYS A 118 11.05 4.38 13.86
N ASN A 119 10.41 5.51 13.58
CA ASN A 119 9.12 5.87 14.16
C ASN A 119 7.98 5.16 13.40
N GLU A 120 6.83 4.94 14.03
CA GLU A 120 5.61 4.37 13.44
C GLU A 120 4.89 5.29 12.49
N GLU A 121 5.01 6.57 12.74
CA GLU A 121 4.49 7.61 11.87
C GLU A 121 5.30 7.71 10.57
N LYS A 122 6.54 7.19 10.56
CA LYS A 122 7.38 7.10 9.36
C LYS A 122 6.95 5.95 8.46
N GLN A 123 5.77 6.07 7.89
CA GLN A 123 5.25 5.17 6.87
C GLN A 123 4.88 5.98 5.64
N TYR A 124 4.77 5.31 4.49
CA TYR A 124 4.19 5.97 3.33
C TYR A 124 2.71 6.26 3.60
N GLU A 125 2.31 7.52 3.40
CA GLU A 125 0.91 7.92 3.52
C GLU A 125 0.04 7.26 2.43
N SER A 126 0.66 6.86 1.32
CA SER A 126 0.02 6.12 0.24
C SER A 126 1.00 5.23 -0.53
N ASP A 127 0.46 4.21 -1.21
CA ASP A 127 1.24 3.38 -2.14
C ASP A 127 1.84 4.20 -3.29
N ASP A 128 1.24 5.35 -3.62
CA ASP A 128 1.74 6.28 -4.62
C ASP A 128 3.07 6.92 -4.17
N ILE A 129 3.16 7.39 -2.90
CA ILE A 129 4.42 7.91 -2.35
C ILE A 129 5.48 6.80 -2.32
N LYS A 130 5.12 5.58 -1.93
CA LYS A 130 6.04 4.44 -1.96
C LYS A 130 6.58 4.18 -3.38
N THR A 131 5.69 4.23 -4.37
CA THR A 131 6.05 4.04 -5.78
C THR A 131 7.02 5.12 -6.25
N LEU A 132 6.79 6.38 -5.87
CA LEU A 132 7.67 7.50 -6.18
C LEU A 132 9.05 7.34 -5.50
N ASP A 133 9.08 7.01 -4.22
CA ASP A 133 10.32 6.81 -3.46
C ASP A 133 11.18 5.68 -4.05
N ASN A 134 10.55 4.53 -4.34
CA ASN A 134 11.21 3.40 -4.99
C ASN A 134 11.75 3.78 -6.37
N PHE A 135 11.00 4.57 -7.13
CA PHE A 135 11.43 5.04 -8.44
C PHE A 135 12.64 5.97 -8.35
N CYS A 136 12.66 6.90 -7.38
CA CYS A 136 13.79 7.81 -7.18
C CYS A 136 15.05 7.07 -6.71
N GLU A 137 14.93 6.16 -5.74
CA GLU A 137 16.05 5.34 -5.28
C GLU A 137 16.69 4.54 -6.42
N ASP A 138 15.87 3.82 -7.19
CA ASP A 138 16.39 2.99 -8.27
C ASP A 138 16.94 3.84 -9.42
N SER A 139 16.32 4.99 -9.70
CA SER A 139 16.83 5.93 -10.71
C SER A 139 18.24 6.43 -10.37
N ALA A 140 18.46 6.81 -9.10
CA ALA A 140 19.76 7.25 -8.61
C ALA A 140 20.79 6.11 -8.72
N PHE A 141 20.44 4.92 -8.26
CA PHE A 141 21.30 3.74 -8.35
C PHE A 141 21.70 3.40 -9.79
N ILE A 142 20.73 3.39 -10.71
CA ILE A 142 20.98 3.12 -12.14
C ILE A 142 21.89 4.19 -12.74
N LYS A 143 21.70 5.46 -12.39
CA LYS A 143 22.51 6.57 -12.90
C LYS A 143 23.98 6.40 -12.50
N GLU A 144 24.25 6.04 -11.25
CA GLU A 144 25.60 5.82 -10.72
C GLU A 144 26.24 4.55 -11.28
N ASN A 145 25.44 3.51 -11.55
CA ASN A 145 25.93 2.18 -11.91
C ASN A 145 25.69 1.80 -13.38
N ARG A 146 25.39 2.77 -14.25
CA ARG A 146 25.05 2.51 -15.67
C ARG A 146 26.07 1.63 -16.38
N ASN A 147 27.36 1.83 -16.13
CA ASN A 147 28.46 1.08 -16.76
C ASN A 147 28.56 -0.38 -16.27
N ASN A 148 27.92 -0.72 -15.15
CA ASN A 148 27.91 -2.06 -14.58
C ASN A 148 26.73 -2.92 -15.10
N ILE A 149 25.84 -2.33 -15.91
CA ILE A 149 24.79 -3.05 -16.62
C ILE A 149 25.38 -3.58 -17.93
N LYS A 150 25.74 -4.86 -17.92
CA LYS A 150 26.59 -5.46 -18.97
C LYS A 150 25.86 -6.38 -19.94
N ARG A 151 24.61 -6.73 -19.65
CA ARG A 151 23.81 -7.66 -20.46
C ARG A 151 22.63 -6.91 -21.04
N LYS A 152 22.39 -7.11 -22.34
CA LYS A 152 21.28 -6.48 -23.05
C LYS A 152 19.93 -6.82 -22.40
N VAL A 153 19.70 -8.10 -22.11
CA VAL A 153 18.47 -8.57 -21.44
C VAL A 153 18.25 -7.91 -20.07
N ASP A 154 19.32 -7.71 -19.29
CA ASP A 154 19.20 -7.09 -17.96
C ASP A 154 18.90 -5.58 -18.10
N CYS A 155 19.54 -4.93 -19.06
CA CYS A 155 19.25 -3.54 -19.42
C CYS A 155 17.79 -3.36 -19.89
N ASP A 156 17.31 -4.25 -20.76
CA ASP A 156 15.94 -4.21 -21.27
C ASP A 156 14.93 -4.41 -20.13
N ASN A 157 15.18 -5.36 -19.22
CA ASN A 157 14.34 -5.59 -18.04
C ASN A 157 14.31 -4.36 -17.12
N ILE A 158 15.47 -3.75 -16.82
CA ILE A 158 15.56 -2.52 -16.04
C ILE A 158 14.76 -1.40 -16.72
N ASN A 159 14.96 -1.18 -18.03
CA ASN A 159 14.23 -0.16 -18.80
C ASN A 159 12.72 -0.38 -18.76
N ASN A 160 12.26 -1.63 -18.91
CA ASN A 160 10.85 -1.99 -18.88
C ASN A 160 10.23 -1.73 -17.50
N ASN A 161 10.92 -2.18 -16.44
CA ASN A 161 10.49 -1.96 -15.05
C ASN A 161 10.39 -0.46 -14.74
N MET A 162 11.43 0.32 -15.04
CA MET A 162 11.44 1.78 -14.82
C MET A 162 10.38 2.50 -15.65
N SER A 163 10.17 2.09 -16.91
CA SER A 163 9.15 2.70 -17.80
C SER A 163 7.73 2.41 -17.32
N SER A 164 7.47 1.21 -16.78
CA SER A 164 6.18 0.85 -16.19
C SER A 164 5.86 1.75 -14.99
N ARG A 165 6.80 1.87 -14.03
CA ARG A 165 6.66 2.75 -12.86
C ARG A 165 6.49 4.22 -13.25
N LYS A 166 7.29 4.69 -14.22
CA LYS A 166 7.17 6.05 -14.77
C LYS A 166 5.78 6.31 -15.37
N THR A 167 5.20 5.33 -16.06
CA THR A 167 3.85 5.43 -16.63
C THR A 167 2.78 5.53 -15.54
N GLN A 168 2.90 4.74 -14.47
CA GLN A 168 2.03 4.85 -13.30
C GLN A 168 2.15 6.22 -12.64
N LEU A 169 3.37 6.70 -12.38
CA LEU A 169 3.62 7.99 -11.75
C LEU A 169 3.13 9.17 -12.60
N ARG A 170 3.22 9.09 -13.93
CA ARG A 170 2.60 10.09 -14.83
C ARG A 170 1.08 10.13 -14.71
N ARG A 171 0.42 8.98 -14.54
CA ARG A 171 -1.03 8.94 -14.31
C ARG A 171 -1.39 9.62 -12.99
N ILE A 172 -0.65 9.30 -11.93
CA ILE A 172 -0.83 9.91 -10.60
C ILE A 172 -0.60 11.43 -10.68
N HIS A 173 0.48 11.87 -11.33
CA HIS A 173 0.76 13.29 -11.56
C HIS A 173 -0.43 14.01 -12.21
N ASN A 174 -0.95 13.47 -13.31
CA ASN A 174 -2.07 14.06 -14.03
C ASN A 174 -3.36 14.09 -13.20
N MET A 175 -3.58 13.12 -12.31
CA MET A 175 -4.72 13.12 -11.41
C MET A 175 -4.59 14.20 -10.34
N ASN A 176 -3.41 14.32 -9.71
CA ASN A 176 -3.16 15.31 -8.66
C ASN A 176 -3.16 16.74 -9.21
N ALA A 177 -2.60 16.96 -10.40
CA ALA A 177 -2.57 18.26 -11.06
C ALA A 177 -3.99 18.82 -11.31
N ARG A 178 -4.99 17.96 -11.52
CA ARG A 178 -6.40 18.39 -11.65
C ARG A 178 -6.97 18.96 -10.35
N GLY A 179 -6.42 18.56 -9.20
CA GLY A 179 -6.73 19.11 -7.89
C GLY A 179 -5.76 20.21 -7.43
N GLY A 180 -4.83 20.65 -8.30
CA GLY A 180 -3.81 21.64 -7.96
C GLY A 180 -2.67 21.11 -7.09
N GLY A 181 -2.56 19.78 -6.90
CA GLY A 181 -1.52 19.15 -6.10
C GLY A 181 -0.44 18.46 -6.94
N THR A 182 0.70 18.19 -6.32
CA THR A 182 1.79 17.36 -6.87
C THR A 182 2.13 16.27 -5.86
N LEU A 183 2.46 15.07 -6.34
CA LEU A 183 3.05 14.05 -5.49
C LEU A 183 4.57 14.27 -5.43
N GLU A 184 5.08 14.53 -4.23
CA GLU A 184 6.46 14.92 -3.95
C GLU A 184 6.91 14.33 -2.62
N ILE A 185 8.17 13.88 -2.56
CA ILE A 185 8.87 13.51 -1.33
C ILE A 185 9.77 14.66 -0.90
N ASP A 186 10.53 15.18 -1.86
CA ASP A 186 11.33 16.38 -1.76
C ASP A 186 11.49 17.02 -3.15
N ASN A 187 12.17 18.18 -3.20
CA ASN A 187 12.41 18.93 -4.42
C ASN A 187 13.17 18.13 -5.51
N HIS A 188 13.90 17.08 -5.12
CA HIS A 188 14.65 16.21 -6.01
C HIS A 188 13.84 14.98 -6.46
N CYS A 189 12.88 14.52 -5.66
CA CYS A 189 12.04 13.36 -5.91
C CYS A 189 10.55 13.76 -5.96
N ASN A 190 10.11 14.16 -7.15
CA ASN A 190 8.72 14.54 -7.41
C ASN A 190 8.24 14.06 -8.78
N THR A 191 6.92 13.95 -8.91
CA THR A 191 6.26 13.48 -10.15
C THR A 191 6.31 14.47 -11.32
N GLY A 192 6.67 15.74 -11.10
CA GLY A 192 6.91 16.70 -12.19
C GLY A 192 8.23 16.46 -12.92
N ASN A 193 9.21 15.84 -12.26
CA ASN A 193 10.57 15.69 -12.76
C ASN A 193 10.91 14.27 -13.25
N LEU A 194 9.91 13.45 -13.61
CA LEU A 194 10.12 12.04 -13.98
C LEU A 194 11.07 11.81 -15.17
N GLU A 195 11.16 12.77 -16.11
CA GLU A 195 12.13 12.71 -17.22
C GLU A 195 13.57 12.95 -16.76
N ILE A 196 13.73 13.85 -15.80
CA ILE A 196 15.03 14.24 -15.25
C ILE A 196 15.54 13.15 -14.32
N LEU A 197 14.65 12.59 -13.50
CA LEU A 197 14.94 11.48 -12.59
C LEU A 197 15.46 10.26 -13.35
N TYR A 198 14.77 9.86 -14.41
CA TYR A 198 15.14 8.68 -15.19
C TYR A 198 15.05 8.91 -16.70
N SER A 199 16.22 8.79 -17.33
CA SER A 199 16.39 8.70 -18.77
C SER A 199 16.75 7.26 -19.15
N SER A 200 15.95 6.67 -20.04
CA SER A 200 16.13 5.28 -20.51
C SER A 200 17.56 5.00 -20.96
N ILE A 201 18.03 3.79 -20.69
CA ILE A 201 19.37 3.35 -21.07
C ILE A 201 19.33 2.87 -22.52
N ASN A 202 20.34 3.24 -23.32
CA ASN A 202 20.49 2.67 -24.65
C ASN A 202 21.07 1.25 -24.54
N CYS A 203 20.21 0.23 -24.54
CA CYS A 203 20.65 -1.16 -24.39
C CYS A 203 21.35 -1.71 -25.64
N ASN A 204 21.23 -1.06 -26.80
CA ASN A 204 21.85 -1.52 -28.04
C ASN A 204 23.38 -1.33 -28.07
N SER A 205 23.94 -0.48 -27.20
CA SER A 205 25.39 -0.35 -27.06
C SER A 205 26.02 -1.48 -26.23
N ILE A 206 25.21 -2.35 -25.64
CA ILE A 206 25.67 -3.49 -24.84
C ILE A 206 25.85 -4.69 -25.77
N ILE A 207 27.11 -5.04 -26.04
CA ILE A 207 27.46 -6.23 -26.82
C ILE A 207 27.28 -7.45 -25.90
N GLU A 208 26.46 -8.43 -26.30
CA GLU A 208 26.18 -9.67 -25.57
C GLU A 208 27.46 -10.52 -25.39
N ASN A 209 28.30 -10.20 -24.40
CA ASN A 209 29.56 -10.91 -24.19
C ASN A 209 29.68 -11.63 -22.84
N GLU A 210 28.70 -11.51 -21.94
CA GLU A 210 28.73 -12.22 -20.65
C GLU A 210 27.50 -13.14 -20.50
N SER A 211 27.69 -14.42 -20.84
CA SER A 211 26.78 -15.50 -20.48
C SER A 211 26.81 -15.73 -18.96
N ARG A 212 25.65 -15.97 -18.35
CA ARG A 212 25.53 -16.36 -16.93
C ARG A 212 26.31 -17.66 -16.72
N SER A 213 27.30 -17.65 -15.82
CA SER A 213 27.86 -18.89 -15.29
C SER A 213 26.81 -19.50 -14.38
N ASP A 214 26.00 -20.43 -14.90
CA ASP A 214 25.12 -21.25 -14.09
C ASP A 214 25.98 -22.26 -13.32
N SER A 215 26.53 -21.83 -12.18
CA SER A 215 27.07 -22.77 -11.19
C SER A 215 25.90 -23.44 -10.47
N VAL A 216 25.34 -24.47 -11.12
CA VAL A 216 24.54 -25.50 -10.48
C VAL A 216 25.47 -26.31 -9.58
N HIS A 217 25.36 -26.13 -8.27
CA HIS A 217 25.68 -27.18 -7.32
C HIS A 217 24.38 -27.67 -6.67
N ASN A 218 23.89 -28.78 -7.20
CA ASN A 218 22.96 -29.66 -6.51
C ASN A 218 23.65 -30.29 -5.30
N ALA A 219 23.00 -30.23 -4.14
CA ALA A 219 23.09 -31.29 -3.13
C ALA A 219 21.82 -31.28 -2.26
N ALA A 220 20.95 -32.24 -2.56
CA ALA A 220 19.98 -32.92 -1.68
C ALA A 220 19.00 -32.08 -0.84
N ASP A 221 17.73 -32.03 -1.24
CA ASP A 221 16.71 -32.94 -0.66
C ASP A 221 15.40 -32.83 -1.47
N THR A 222 15.07 -33.85 -2.25
CA THR A 222 13.76 -33.98 -2.89
C THR A 222 13.06 -35.16 -2.25
N LEU A 223 12.31 -34.89 -1.18
CA LEU A 223 11.33 -35.83 -0.67
C LEU A 223 10.13 -35.89 -1.63
N GLN A 224 9.91 -37.11 -2.10
CA GLN A 224 8.84 -37.56 -2.97
C GLN A 224 7.45 -37.10 -2.49
N MET A 225 6.67 -36.49 -3.38
CA MET A 225 5.21 -36.63 -3.38
C MET A 225 4.78 -37.39 -4.62
N ARG A 226 4.51 -38.67 -4.41
CA ARG A 226 3.86 -39.59 -5.35
C ARG A 226 2.37 -39.26 -5.39
N HIS A 227 1.91 -38.50 -6.37
CA HIS A 227 0.49 -38.47 -6.73
C HIS A 227 0.24 -39.46 -7.86
N GLY A 228 -0.26 -40.64 -7.50
CA GLY A 228 -0.92 -41.54 -8.43
C GLY A 228 -2.42 -41.22 -8.46
N SER A 229 -2.92 -40.77 -9.60
CA SER A 229 -4.36 -40.80 -9.90
C SER A 229 -4.51 -41.09 -11.38
N SER A 230 -4.64 -42.37 -11.70
CA SER A 230 -5.10 -42.88 -12.98
C SER A 230 -6.62 -43.04 -12.90
N TYR A 231 -7.36 -42.24 -13.64
CA TYR A 231 -8.76 -42.56 -13.97
C TYR A 231 -8.88 -42.71 -15.48
N LEU A 232 -9.27 -43.92 -15.86
CA LEU A 232 -9.58 -44.37 -17.21
C LEU A 232 -10.83 -43.67 -17.77
N ASN A 233 -10.76 -43.37 -19.06
CA ASN A 233 -11.91 -43.20 -19.93
C ASN A 233 -12.71 -44.51 -20.02
N GLU A 234 -14.04 -44.43 -19.92
CA GLU A 234 -14.89 -45.31 -20.72
C GLU A 234 -16.24 -44.62 -21.02
N ARG A 235 -16.69 -44.80 -22.27
CA ARG A 235 -17.87 -44.21 -22.91
C ARG A 235 -18.73 -45.37 -23.42
N SER A 236 -20.01 -45.42 -23.08
CA SER A 236 -21.10 -45.73 -24.03
C SER A 236 -22.53 -45.61 -23.45
N PRO A 237 -23.56 -45.45 -24.31
CA PRO A 237 -24.93 -44.99 -23.99
C PRO A 237 -26.01 -46.11 -24.07
N HIS A 238 -27.30 -45.71 -23.95
CA HIS A 238 -28.60 -46.45 -24.05
C HIS A 238 -29.35 -46.48 -22.70
N ASP A 239 -30.67 -46.29 -22.56
CA ASP A 239 -31.79 -46.02 -23.47
C ASP A 239 -32.96 -45.36 -22.67
N GLU A 240 -33.72 -44.50 -23.35
CA GLU A 240 -35.20 -44.44 -23.43
C GLU A 240 -36.10 -44.85 -22.24
N SER A 241 -36.91 -43.90 -21.73
CA SER A 241 -38.40 -43.99 -21.74
C SER A 241 -39.05 -42.75 -21.07
N SER A 242 -39.85 -42.00 -21.84
CA SER A 242 -40.96 -41.19 -21.31
C SER A 242 -42.22 -42.06 -21.19
N PRO A 243 -43.21 -41.62 -20.39
CA PRO A 243 -44.52 -41.44 -21.00
C PRO A 243 -45.14 -40.08 -20.67
N THR A 244 -45.66 -39.50 -21.74
CA THR A 244 -46.55 -38.34 -21.77
C THR A 244 -47.94 -38.79 -21.34
N THR A 245 -48.64 -38.00 -20.51
CA THR A 245 -50.10 -37.91 -20.58
C THR A 245 -50.48 -36.48 -20.24
N GLY A 246 -50.96 -35.76 -21.25
CA GLY A 246 -51.49 -34.42 -21.10
C GLY A 246 -52.95 -34.47 -20.69
N GLU A 247 -53.39 -33.45 -19.96
CA GLU A 247 -54.77 -33.00 -20.04
C GLU A 247 -54.85 -31.48 -19.85
N SER A 248 -55.75 -30.91 -20.65
CA SER A 248 -55.97 -29.51 -20.94
C SER A 248 -56.63 -28.75 -19.79
N GLY A 249 -56.22 -27.49 -19.57
CA GLY A 249 -56.96 -26.57 -18.70
C GLY A 249 -56.45 -25.13 -18.78
N LYS A 250 -57.07 -24.32 -19.65
CA LYS A 250 -56.99 -22.85 -19.63
C LYS A 250 -57.27 -22.33 -18.21
N ASN A 251 -56.58 -21.28 -17.78
CA ASN A 251 -57.16 -20.08 -17.18
C ASN A 251 -56.09 -18.98 -16.96
N ASN A 252 -56.43 -17.78 -17.44
CA ASN A 252 -55.60 -16.59 -17.37
C ASN A 252 -55.65 -16.02 -15.95
N THR A 253 -54.51 -15.92 -15.27
CA THR A 253 -54.40 -15.19 -14.00
C THR A 253 -53.37 -14.09 -14.15
N ILE A 254 -53.80 -12.95 -14.70
CA ILE A 254 -53.09 -11.69 -14.58
C ILE A 254 -53.26 -11.27 -13.11
N ALA A 255 -52.33 -11.66 -12.26
CA ALA A 255 -52.23 -11.15 -10.90
C ALA A 255 -51.50 -9.81 -10.96
N LEU A 256 -52.25 -8.72 -10.73
CA LEU A 256 -51.72 -7.40 -10.40
C LEU A 256 -50.70 -7.53 -9.26
N ALA A 257 -49.42 -7.31 -9.56
CA ALA A 257 -48.41 -6.98 -8.56
C ALA A 257 -48.10 -5.49 -8.67
N SER A 258 -49.04 -4.64 -8.26
CA SER A 258 -48.80 -3.21 -8.10
C SER A 258 -48.58 -2.88 -6.61
N LEU A 259 -47.40 -2.30 -6.34
CA LEU A 259 -46.97 -1.50 -5.18
C LEU A 259 -46.26 -2.20 -4.00
N PRO A 260 -44.95 -1.91 -3.87
CA PRO A 260 -44.49 -1.22 -2.66
C PRO A 260 -43.57 -0.01 -2.95
N VAL A 261 -43.64 0.61 -4.14
CA VAL A 261 -42.73 1.72 -4.49
C VAL A 261 -43.09 3.02 -3.76
N LEU A 262 -44.38 3.26 -3.47
CA LEU A 262 -44.81 4.46 -2.72
C LEU A 262 -44.40 4.43 -1.23
N GLY A 263 -44.32 3.24 -0.62
CA GLY A 263 -43.91 3.10 0.78
C GLY A 263 -42.45 3.50 1.01
N ILE A 264 -41.57 3.15 0.07
CA ILE A 264 -40.15 3.50 0.13
C ILE A 264 -39.96 5.02 0.04
N LEU A 265 -40.69 5.70 -0.85
CA LEU A 265 -40.58 7.14 -1.03
C LEU A 265 -41.01 7.93 0.21
N ILE A 266 -42.08 7.49 0.89
CA ILE A 266 -42.55 8.15 2.13
C ILE A 266 -41.55 7.97 3.26
N ILE A 267 -40.98 6.76 3.41
CA ILE A 267 -39.97 6.48 4.43
C ILE A 267 -38.69 7.29 4.17
N SER A 268 -38.23 7.38 2.92
CA SER A 268 -37.08 8.22 2.56
C SER A 268 -37.32 9.71 2.85
N PHE A 269 -38.53 10.22 2.60
CA PHE A 269 -38.88 11.61 2.92
C PHE A 269 -38.89 11.87 4.44
N LEU A 270 -39.39 10.92 5.24
CA LEU A 270 -39.37 11.05 6.70
C LEU A 270 -37.94 11.03 7.26
N PHE A 271 -37.06 10.16 6.78
CA PHE A 271 -35.65 10.19 7.17
C PHE A 271 -34.96 11.48 6.74
N TYR A 272 -35.25 12.00 5.55
CA TYR A 272 -34.71 13.28 5.10
C TYR A 272 -35.16 14.46 5.98
N ARG A 273 -36.44 14.49 6.38
CA ARG A 273 -37.03 15.62 7.11
C ARG A 273 -36.72 15.62 8.60
N TYR A 274 -36.63 14.45 9.23
CA TYR A 274 -36.57 14.33 10.69
C TYR A 274 -35.21 13.87 11.24
N THR A 275 -34.25 13.54 10.38
CA THR A 275 -32.90 13.19 10.85
C THR A 275 -31.97 14.40 10.74
N PRO A 276 -31.39 14.91 11.84
CA PRO A 276 -30.57 16.13 11.85
C PRO A 276 -29.15 15.83 11.36
N PHE A 277 -29.00 15.31 10.14
CA PHE A 277 -27.68 15.07 9.53
C PHE A 277 -27.06 16.32 8.91
N ARG A 278 -27.78 17.45 8.81
CA ARG A 278 -27.29 18.64 8.09
C ARG A 278 -26.18 19.41 8.82
N SER A 279 -26.07 19.35 10.15
CA SER A 279 -25.04 20.11 10.89
C SER A 279 -23.72 19.37 11.04
N LYS A 280 -23.73 18.04 11.23
CA LYS A 280 -22.51 17.28 11.54
C LYS A 280 -21.57 17.04 10.36
N PHE A 281 -22.09 16.98 9.13
CA PHE A 281 -21.22 16.81 7.96
C PHE A 281 -20.40 18.07 7.66
N HIS A 282 -20.94 19.26 7.92
CA HIS A 282 -20.20 20.50 7.63
C HIS A 282 -19.00 20.70 8.57
N GLU A 283 -19.12 20.28 9.82
CA GLU A 283 -18.04 20.31 10.82
C GLU A 283 -16.92 19.32 10.48
N TYR A 284 -17.27 18.13 9.98
CA TYR A 284 -16.29 17.10 9.58
C TYR A 284 -15.39 17.55 8.42
N PHE A 285 -15.93 18.31 7.45
CA PHE A 285 -15.15 18.78 6.30
C PHE A 285 -14.35 20.06 6.58
N ARG A 286 -14.70 20.83 7.62
CA ARG A 286 -13.99 22.07 7.97
C ARG A 286 -12.75 21.81 8.84
N ASN A 287 -12.72 20.72 9.61
CA ASN A 287 -11.58 20.35 10.46
C ASN A 287 -10.42 19.66 9.72
N LYS A 288 -10.45 19.60 8.38
CA LYS A 288 -9.36 19.05 7.55
C LYS A 288 -8.68 20.08 6.65
N GLN A 289 -8.98 21.36 6.84
CA GLN A 289 -8.37 22.44 6.08
C GLN A 289 -7.65 23.40 7.02
N ASP A 290 -6.63 22.89 7.70
CA ASP A 290 -5.58 23.74 8.26
C ASP A 290 -4.34 23.66 7.37
N ILE A 291 -3.97 24.85 6.92
CA ILE A 291 -2.91 25.18 5.98
C ILE A 291 -1.56 25.01 6.69
N SER A 292 -0.66 24.21 6.14
CA SER A 292 0.76 24.24 6.53
C SER A 292 1.41 25.51 5.98
N ILE A 293 1.65 26.49 6.84
CA ILE A 293 2.55 27.62 6.55
C ILE A 293 3.94 27.20 7.04
N ASN A 294 4.90 27.12 6.12
CA ASN A 294 6.32 27.07 6.41
C ASN A 294 6.92 28.44 6.07
N GLU A 295 7.52 29.12 7.05
CA GLU A 295 8.94 29.51 7.03
C GLU A 295 9.23 30.70 7.97
N ASN A 296 10.26 30.50 8.78
CA ASN A 296 11.22 31.46 9.32
C ASN A 296 10.72 32.56 10.26
N ASP A 297 11.02 32.41 11.55
CA ASP A 297 11.80 33.44 12.25
C ASP A 297 12.55 32.83 13.45
N GLU A 298 13.85 33.16 13.50
CA GLU A 298 14.75 32.92 14.61
C GLU A 298 14.25 33.60 15.90
N VAL A 299 14.57 32.97 17.03
CA VAL A 299 14.46 33.50 18.41
C VAL A 299 13.04 33.72 18.94
N ILE A 300 12.51 32.76 19.70
CA ILE A 300 11.94 32.98 21.06
C ILE A 300 12.07 31.66 21.86
N GLU A 301 13.27 31.33 22.35
CA GLU A 301 13.39 30.59 23.61
C GLU A 301 13.26 31.61 24.74
N GLN A 302 12.03 31.88 25.17
CA GLN A 302 11.67 32.40 26.49
C GLN A 302 10.18 32.74 26.48
N MET A 303 9.44 32.20 27.45
CA MET A 303 8.01 32.37 27.72
C MET A 303 7.14 31.22 27.25
N LEU A 304 7.14 30.12 28.01
CA LEU A 304 5.91 29.34 28.29
C LEU A 304 6.09 28.58 29.61
N SER A 305 6.48 29.31 30.66
CA SER A 305 6.16 28.97 32.05
C SER A 305 4.95 29.83 32.42
N GLY A 306 3.75 29.26 32.36
CA GLY A 306 2.53 30.03 32.62
C GLY A 306 1.26 29.23 32.44
N THR A 307 0.99 28.36 33.42
CA THR A 307 -0.32 28.08 34.02
C THR A 307 -1.58 28.16 33.15
N LEU A 308 -2.19 26.97 32.95
CA LEU A 308 -3.59 26.77 32.60
C LEU A 308 -4.54 27.60 33.49
N GLN A 309 -5.38 28.44 32.88
CA GLN A 309 -6.70 28.72 33.44
C GLN A 309 -7.72 29.11 32.36
N TYR A 310 -8.64 28.17 32.15
CA TYR A 310 -9.91 28.32 31.47
C TYR A 310 -10.79 29.35 32.20
N ASN A 311 -11.37 30.31 31.47
CA ASN A 311 -12.68 30.89 31.78
C ASN A 311 -13.28 31.56 30.54
N ASP A 312 -14.43 31.01 30.15
CA ASP A 312 -15.36 31.47 29.14
C ASP A 312 -16.21 32.62 29.71
N ILE A 313 -16.19 33.81 29.11
CA ILE A 313 -17.19 34.87 29.33
C ILE A 313 -17.43 35.63 28.01
N HIS A 314 -18.70 35.60 27.61
CA HIS A 314 -19.36 36.38 26.57
C HIS A 314 -18.84 37.83 26.37
N SER A 315 -18.71 38.23 25.10
CA SER A 315 -18.61 39.63 24.69
C SER A 315 -19.46 39.86 23.43
N GLU A 316 -20.67 40.37 23.64
CA GLU A 316 -21.37 41.19 22.65
C GLU A 316 -20.66 42.55 22.53
N ASN A 317 -20.65 43.11 21.31
CA ASN A 317 -20.06 44.38 20.87
C ASN A 317 -18.63 44.31 20.33
N MET A 318 -18.51 43.94 19.04
CA MET A 318 -17.46 44.49 18.19
C MET A 318 -18.08 45.37 17.11
N GLN A 319 -17.72 46.65 17.18
CA GLN A 319 -18.09 47.73 16.30
C GLN A 319 -17.33 47.58 14.98
N TYR A 320 -18.04 47.37 13.88
CA TYR A 320 -17.43 47.25 12.55
C TYR A 320 -17.08 48.64 11.99
N ASN A 321 -15.80 48.92 11.77
CA ASN A 321 -15.35 50.05 10.95
C ASN A 321 -15.13 49.56 9.51
N LEU A 322 -16.09 49.85 8.60
CA LEU A 322 -15.90 49.73 7.15
C LEU A 322 -15.24 51.00 6.61
N SER A 323 -14.10 50.87 5.92
CA SER A 323 -13.53 51.94 5.10
C SER A 323 -14.07 51.84 3.66
N TYR A 324 -14.68 52.92 3.17
CA TYR A 324 -15.06 53.06 1.78
C TYR A 324 -13.92 53.77 1.02
N GLN A 325 -13.41 53.15 -0.04
CA GLN A 325 -12.65 53.85 -1.08
C GLN A 325 -13.60 54.23 -2.21
N THR A 326 -13.77 55.53 -2.43
CA THR A 326 -14.45 56.11 -3.60
C THR A 326 -13.45 56.34 -4.72
N PHE A 327 -13.73 55.77 -5.90
CA PHE A 327 -13.08 56.15 -7.15
C PHE A 327 -13.63 57.51 -7.63
N GLN A 328 -12.75 58.45 -7.98
CA GLN A 328 -13.08 59.64 -8.75
C GLN A 328 -12.52 59.49 -10.18
N ASN A 329 -13.34 59.91 -11.14
CA ASN A 329 -13.08 59.95 -12.59
C ASN A 329 -11.94 60.87 -12.98
#